data_AF-A0A3D0GX29-F1
#
_entry.id   AF-A0A3D0GX29-F1
#
_cell.length_a   1.000
_cell.length_b   1.000
_cell.length_c   1.000
_cell.angle_alpha   90.00
_cell.angle_beta   90.00
_cell.angle_gamma   90.00
#
_symmetry.space_group_name_H-M   'P 1'
#
loop_
_entity.id
_entity.type
_entity.pdbx_description
1 polymer ?
#
loop_
_entity_poly.entity_id
_entity_poly.type
_entity_poly.pdbx_seq_one_letter_code
_entity_poly.pdbx_strand_id
1 'polypeptide(L)' 'FSEMITSHVVIAKKQRKHTYKANFSVAVHMCRLFFYERASPPDLETIIARNLIPIRPERHHTRNLTVKIFHGFLYRVA' A
#
# COMPACT_ATOMS: atom_id res chain seq x y z
N PHE A 1 6.08 -12.92 -5.41
CA PHE A 1 5.33 -12.85 -6.69
C PHE A 1 4.78 -11.45 -6.95
N SER A 2 3.92 -10.89 -6.08
CA SER A 2 3.37 -9.54 -6.28
C SER A 2 4.45 -8.45 -6.39
N GLU A 3 5.45 -8.48 -5.53
CA GLU A 3 6.58 -7.54 -5.57
C GLU A 3 7.35 -7.61 -6.89
N MET A 4 7.64 -8.82 -7.35
CA MET A 4 8.28 -9.09 -8.65
C MET A 4 7.46 -8.56 -9.81
N ILE A 5 6.15 -8.79 -9.85
CA ILE A 5 5.32 -8.22 -10.91
C ILE A 5 5.30 -6.70 -10.83
N THR A 6 5.17 -6.12 -9.64
CA THR A 6 5.13 -4.66 -9.52
C THR A 6 6.42 -3.98 -9.94
N SER A 7 7.57 -4.66 -9.90
CA SER A 7 8.84 -4.12 -10.43
C SER A 7 8.93 -4.23 -11.95
N HIS A 8 8.31 -5.25 -12.56
CA HIS A 8 8.27 -5.41 -14.02
C HIS A 8 7.23 -4.52 -14.71
N VAL A 9 6.18 -4.10 -13.99
CA VAL A 9 5.14 -3.23 -14.57
C VAL A 9 5.74 -1.89 -14.99
N VAL A 10 5.64 -1.60 -16.29
CA VAL A 10 6.13 -0.35 -16.88
C VAL A 10 5.21 0.81 -16.51
N ILE A 11 5.72 1.73 -15.69
CA ILE A 11 5.01 2.96 -15.31
C ILE A 11 5.41 4.07 -16.27
N ALA A 12 4.49 4.46 -17.16
CA ALA A 12 4.71 5.58 -18.07
C ALA A 12 4.89 6.90 -17.29
N LYS A 13 6.04 7.56 -17.49
CA LYS A 13 6.28 8.92 -16.97
C LYS A 13 5.41 9.91 -17.76
N LYS A 14 4.42 10.50 -17.08
CA LYS A 14 3.58 11.57 -17.63
C LYS A 14 3.95 12.88 -16.93
N GLN A 15 3.68 14.01 -17.57
CA GLN A 15 3.81 15.34 -16.95
C GLN A 15 2.81 15.45 -15.80
N ARG A 16 3.28 15.19 -14.57
CA ARG A 16 2.48 15.15 -13.33
C ARG A 16 3.29 15.76 -12.19
N LYS A 17 2.58 16.29 -11.18
CA LYS A 17 3.18 16.95 -10.00
C LYS A 17 4.09 16.04 -9.17
N HIS A 18 3.78 14.74 -9.11
CA HIS A 18 4.48 13.79 -8.25
C HIS A 18 5.04 12.62 -9.05
N THR A 19 6.03 11.94 -8.46
CA THR A 19 6.42 10.60 -8.87
C THR A 19 5.35 9.61 -8.41
N TYR A 20 5.11 8.57 -9.19
CA TYR A 20 4.08 7.58 -8.91
C TYR A 20 4.70 6.21 -8.74
N LYS A 21 4.10 5.41 -7.85
CA LYS A 21 4.36 3.98 -7.70
C LYS A 21 3.10 3.18 -7.97
N ALA A 22 3.26 1.92 -8.33
CA ALA A 22 2.14 0.99 -8.42
C ALA A 22 1.42 0.87 -7.07
N ASN A 23 0.08 0.77 -7.10
CA ASN A 23 -0.70 0.48 -5.92
C ASN A 23 -0.47 -0.97 -5.50
N PHE A 24 0.28 -1.17 -4.42
CA PHE A 24 0.62 -2.52 -3.94
C PHE A 24 -0.60 -3.32 -3.50
N SER A 25 -1.58 -2.70 -2.85
CA SER A 25 -2.80 -3.40 -2.42
C SER A 25 -3.60 -3.94 -3.61
N VAL A 26 -3.72 -3.14 -4.68
CA VAL A 26 -4.37 -3.58 -5.92
C VAL A 26 -3.54 -4.67 -6.59
N ALA A 27 -2.20 -4.52 -6.65
CA ALA A 27 -1.34 -5.53 -7.24
C ALA A 27 -1.45 -6.88 -6.54
N VAL A 28 -1.48 -6.91 -5.21
CA VAL A 28 -1.69 -8.15 -4.42
C VAL A 28 -3.06 -8.76 -4.71
N HIS A 29 -4.11 -7.94 -4.77
CA HIS A 29 -5.45 -8.42 -5.09
C HIS A 29 -5.52 -9.04 -6.50
N MET A 30 -4.90 -8.40 -7.50
CA MET A 30 -4.85 -8.92 -8.87
C MET A 30 -4.01 -10.18 -8.97
N CYS A 31 -2.85 -10.24 -8.30
CA CYS A 31 -2.03 -11.46 -8.23
C CYS A 31 -2.83 -12.62 -7.62
N ARG A 32 -3.64 -12.36 -6.59
CA ARG A 32 -4.53 -13.36 -6.01
C ARG A 32 -5.57 -13.86 -7.02
N LEU A 33 -6.19 -12.97 -7.80
CA LEU A 33 -7.16 -13.34 -8.84
C LEU A 33 -6.51 -14.14 -9.98
N PHE A 34 -5.27 -13.81 -10.33
CA PHE A 34 -4.49 -14.55 -11.32
C PHE A 34 -4.26 -16.01 -10.91
N PHE A 35 -3.91 -16.27 -9.65
CA PHE A 35 -3.79 -17.64 -9.14
C PHE A 35 -5.10 -18.42 -9.09
N TYR A 36 -6.24 -17.74 -9.12
CA TYR A 36 -7.56 -18.38 -9.26
C TYR A 36 -7.99 -18.54 -10.73
N GLU A 37 -7.10 -18.27 -11.69
CA GLU A 37 -7.38 -18.35 -13.12
C GLU A 37 -8.51 -17.40 -13.57
N ARG A 38 -8.79 -16.36 -12.78
CA ARG A 38 -9.82 -15.35 -13.06
C ARG A 38 -9.28 -14.12 -13.77
N ALA A 39 -7.97 -14.05 -13.98
CA ALA A 39 -7.31 -12.92 -14.63
C ALA A 39 -6.22 -13.42 -15.58
N SER A 40 -6.14 -12.82 -16.76
CA SER A 40 -5.12 -13.09 -17.75
C SER A 40 -3.82 -12.30 -17.43
N PRO A 41 -2.62 -12.82 -17.74
CA PRO A 41 -1.37 -12.11 -17.53
C PRO A 41 -1.33 -10.66 -18.08
N PRO A 42 -1.72 -10.37 -19.34
CA PRO A 42 -1.74 -9.00 -19.87
C PRO A 42 -2.75 -8.09 -19.14
N ASP A 43 -3.90 -8.63 -18.72
CA ASP A 43 -4.90 -7.85 -17.98
C ASP A 43 -4.39 -7.46 -16.60
N LEU A 44 -3.62 -8.35 -15.97
CA LEU A 44 -3.03 -8.10 -14.67
C LEU A 44 -2.06 -6.91 -14.69
N GLU A 45 -1.11 -6.90 -15.61
CA GLU A 45 -0.12 -5.82 -15.72
C GLU A 45 -0.78 -4.48 -16.09
N THR A 46 -1.76 -4.52 -17.00
CA THR A 46 -2.48 -3.29 -17.42
C THR A 46 -3.32 -2.70 -16.28
N ILE A 47 -3.98 -3.53 -15.46
CA ILE A 47 -4.73 -3.05 -14.29
C ILE A 47 -3.78 -2.46 -13.24
N ILE A 48 -2.62 -3.08 -13.01
CA ILE A 48 -1.62 -2.54 -12.07
C ILE A 48 -1.05 -1.21 -12.59
N ALA A 49 -0.73 -1.12 -13.89
CA ALA A 49 -0.21 0.10 -14.51
C ALA A 49 -1.21 1.27 -14.47
N ARG A 50 -2.52 0.99 -14.53
CA ARG A 50 -3.59 1.99 -14.40
C ARG A 50 -3.71 2.51 -12.96
N ASN A 51 -3.49 1.64 -11.96
CA ASN A 51 -3.66 1.95 -10.55
C ASN A 51 -2.36 2.42 -9.89
N LEU A 52 -2.11 3.72 -9.97
CA LEU A 52 -0.90 4.35 -9.44
C LEU A 52 -1.19 5.26 -8.24
N ILE A 53 -0.29 5.25 -7.24
CA ILE A 53 -0.34 6.11 -6.06
C ILE A 53 0.81 7.14 -6.13
N PRO A 54 0.56 8.43 -5.85
CA PRO A 54 1.62 9.43 -5.80
C PRO A 54 2.52 9.20 -4.58
N ILE A 55 3.83 9.26 -4.79
CA ILE A 55 4.84 9.31 -3.74
C ILE A 55 4.90 10.76 -3.24
N ARG A 56 4.68 10.94 -1.94
CA ARG A 56 4.71 12.25 -1.27
C ARG A 56 5.86 12.23 -0.27
N PRO A 57 7.06 12.75 -0.61
CA PRO A 57 8.21 12.73 0.29
C PRO A 57 7.92 13.52 1.59
N GLU A 58 7.22 14.65 1.45
CA GLU A 58 6.82 15.51 2.59
C GLU A 58 5.72 14.92 3.48
N ARG A 59 5.21 13.72 3.17
CA ARG A 59 4.19 13.06 4.01
C ARG A 59 4.87 12.25 5.10
N HIS A 60 5.35 12.96 6.11
CA HIS A 60 5.81 12.36 7.37
C HIS A 60 4.86 12.74 8.51
N HIS A 61 4.43 11.77 9.30
CA HIS A 61 3.72 12.03 10.55
C HIS A 61 4.63 11.65 11.70
N THR A 62 5.03 12.64 12.50
CA THR A 62 5.81 12.40 13.71
C THR A 62 4.94 11.65 14.71
N ARG A 63 5.45 10.54 15.24
CA ARG A 63 4.75 9.80 16.28
C ARG A 63 4.79 10.62 17.58
N ASN A 64 3.65 11.11 18.02
CA ASN A 64 3.51 11.70 19.35
C ASN A 64 3.60 10.58 20.38
N LEU A 65 4.82 10.32 20.86
CA LEU A 65 5.10 9.33 21.90
C LEU A 65 4.73 9.93 23.25
N THR A 66 3.44 9.95 23.57
CA THR A 66 3.00 10.26 24.94
C THR A 66 3.43 9.11 25.86
N VAL A 67 4.09 9.43 26.97
CA VAL A 67 4.43 8.44 28.00
C VAL A 67 3.11 7.86 28.52
N LYS A 68 2.95 6.53 28.45
CA LYS A 68 1.79 5.87 29.04
C LYS A 68 1.92 5.97 30.56
N ILE A 69 1.01 6.72 31.18
CA ILE A 69 0.90 6.81 32.64
C ILE A 69 0.11 5.61 33.14
N PHE A 70 0.58 4.99 34.23
CA PHE A 70 -0.16 3.94 34.93
C PHE A 70 -1.43 4.53 35.56
N HIS A 71 -2.60 4.02 35.17
CA HIS A 71 -3.88 4.36 35.79
C HIS A 71 -4.21 3.26 36.80
N GLY A 72 -3.87 3.48 38.06
CA GLY A 72 -4.20 2.56 39.15
C GLY A 72 -5.66 2.67 39.55
N PHE A 73 -6.28 1.55 39.90
CA PHE A 73 -7.61 1.50 40.51
C PHE A 73 -7.45 1.21 42.00
N LEU A 74 -7.99 2.07 42.86
CA LEU A 74 -8.07 1.83 44.30
C LEU A 74 -9.40 1.11 44.58
N TYR A 75 -9.34 -0.16 44.97
CA TYR A 75 -10.49 -0.86 45.53
C TYR A 75 -10.52 -0.64 47.06
N ARG A 76 -11.68 -0.31 47.61
CA ARG A 76 -11.90 -0.28 49.06
C ARG A 76 -12.40 -1.67 49.48
N VAL A 77 -11.70 -2.31 50.41
CA VAL A 77 -12.16 -3.54 51.07
C VAL A 77 -13.02 -3.12 52.26
N ALA A 78 -14.26 -3.63 52.32
CA ALA A 78 -15.20 -3.45 53.43
C ALA A 78 -15.10 -4.62 54.41
#